data_AF-A0A7K2XLB4-F1
#
_entry.id   AF-A0A7K2XLB4-F1
#
_cell.length_a   1.000
_cell.length_b   1.000
_cell.length_c   1.000
_cell.angle_alpha   90.00
_cell.angle_beta   90.00
_cell.angle_gamma   90.00
#
_symmetry.space_group_name_H-M   'P 1'
#
loop_
_entity.id
_entity.type
_entity.pdbx_description
1 polymer ?
#
loop_
_entity_poly.entity_id
_entity_poly.type
_entity_poly.pdbx_seq_one_letter_code
_entity_poly.pdbx_strand_id
1 'polypeptide(L)'
;DAVPVARAARGSDAVVVAVDLPSGVDADTGEVAGEALRADVTVTFGTYKPGLLVDPAHAYAGVLRLVEIGLGAVLPGVPDLEALQHEDVARLLPVPGAESDKYRRGVVGVVAGSARYPGAAVLAVTGALRGGAGAVRYVGA
;
A
#
# COMPACT_ATOMS: atom_id res chain seq x y z
N ASP A 1 15.78 18.33 -17.29
CA ASP A 1 16.79 17.78 -16.38
C ASP A 1 16.52 18.32 -14.98
N ALA A 2 16.15 17.45 -14.04
CA ALA A 2 15.75 17.83 -12.67
C ALA A 2 16.86 17.61 -11.63
N VAL A 3 18.00 17.05 -12.04
CA VAL A 3 19.10 16.71 -11.13
C VAL A 3 19.63 17.92 -10.35
N PRO A 4 19.83 19.12 -10.96
CA PRO A 4 20.27 20.30 -10.21
C PRO A 4 19.29 20.71 -9.11
N VAL A 5 17.98 20.60 -9.38
CA VAL A 5 16.91 20.93 -8.41
C VAL A 5 16.91 19.90 -7.28
N ALA A 6 17.01 18.61 -7.59
CA ALA A 6 17.09 17.56 -6.59
C ALA A 6 18.28 17.73 -5.64
N ARG A 7 19.44 18.17 -6.15
CA ARG A 7 20.63 18.46 -5.34
C ARG A 7 20.46 19.70 -4.47
N ALA A 8 19.91 20.78 -5.02
CA ALA A 8 19.66 22.01 -4.27
C ALA A 8 18.66 21.77 -3.12
N ALA A 9 17.58 21.02 -3.40
CA ALA A 9 16.57 20.66 -2.42
C ALA A 9 17.15 19.85 -1.25
N ARG A 10 17.98 18.84 -1.53
CA ARG A 10 18.61 17.98 -0.50
C ARG A 10 19.42 18.75 0.55
N GLY A 11 19.97 19.91 0.19
CA GLY A 11 20.76 20.76 1.08
C GLY A 11 20.00 21.93 1.70
N SER A 12 18.68 21.99 1.54
CA SER A 12 17.85 23.11 1.98
C SER A 12 16.79 22.69 2.99
N ASP A 13 16.32 23.63 3.80
CA ASP A 13 15.15 23.47 4.66
C ASP A 13 13.83 23.82 3.93
N ALA A 14 13.84 23.85 2.60
CA ALA A 14 12.66 24.17 1.81
C ALA A 14 11.71 22.98 1.77
N VAL A 15 10.40 23.26 1.82
CA VAL A 15 9.37 22.25 1.55
C VAL A 15 9.37 21.94 0.06
N VAL A 16 9.52 20.67 -0.28
CA VAL A 16 9.56 20.17 -1.65
C VAL A 16 8.20 19.58 -2.02
N VAL A 17 7.53 20.21 -2.98
CA VAL A 17 6.29 19.71 -3.55
C VAL A 17 6.55 19.19 -4.96
N ALA A 18 6.38 17.88 -5.16
CA ALA A 18 6.38 17.30 -6.49
C ALA A 18 4.99 17.46 -7.13
N VAL A 19 4.99 17.84 -8.40
CA VAL A 19 3.79 17.93 -9.22
C VAL A 19 3.76 16.68 -10.09
N ASP A 20 2.67 15.93 -9.98
CA ASP A 20 2.40 14.65 -10.60
C ASP A 20 3.23 13.46 -10.10
N LEU A 21 4.56 13.58 -10.18
CA LEU A 21 5.52 12.54 -9.84
C LEU A 21 6.84 13.20 -9.42
N PRO A 22 7.56 12.69 -8.40
CA PRO A 22 8.91 13.15 -8.12
C PRO A 22 9.81 12.95 -9.36
N SER A 23 10.46 14.02 -9.82
CA SER A 23 11.29 13.93 -11.01
C SER A 23 12.43 12.93 -10.82
N GLY A 24 12.65 12.05 -11.81
CA GLY A 24 13.64 10.97 -11.77
C GLY A 24 13.07 9.61 -11.33
N VAL A 25 11.77 9.54 -11.04
CA VAL A 25 11.02 8.30 -10.83
C VAL A 25 10.35 7.86 -12.14
N ASP A 26 10.28 6.56 -12.38
CA ASP A 26 9.42 5.96 -13.40
C ASP A 26 7.98 5.80 -12.90
N ALA A 27 7.00 6.27 -13.67
CA ALA A 27 5.60 6.35 -13.25
C ALA A 27 4.92 4.98 -13.12
N ASP A 28 5.32 4.00 -13.93
CA ASP A 28 4.63 2.72 -14.03
C ASP A 28 5.27 1.67 -13.13
N THR A 29 6.59 1.70 -13.01
CA THR A 29 7.37 0.67 -12.29
C THR A 29 7.81 1.13 -10.90
N GLY A 30 7.91 2.44 -10.68
CA GLY A 30 8.52 2.99 -9.47
C GLY A 30 10.05 2.89 -9.43
N GLU A 31 10.68 2.48 -10.52
CA GLU A 31 12.15 2.45 -10.62
C GLU A 31 12.75 3.86 -10.50
N VAL A 32 13.93 3.92 -9.89
CA VAL A 32 14.74 5.13 -9.73
C VAL A 32 16.13 4.83 -10.27
N ALA A 33 16.35 5.10 -11.56
CA ALA A 33 17.58 4.74 -12.26
C ALA A 33 18.80 5.62 -11.92
N GLY A 34 18.61 6.67 -11.12
CA GLY A 34 19.66 7.63 -10.77
C GLY A 34 19.23 8.57 -9.66
N GLU A 35 19.54 9.86 -9.79
CA GLU A 35 19.09 10.85 -8.83
C GLU A 35 17.62 11.22 -9.04
N ALA A 36 16.79 10.94 -8.05
CA ALA A 36 15.42 11.44 -7.97
C ALA A 36 15.26 12.55 -6.94
N LEU A 37 14.29 13.43 -7.19
CA LEU A 37 13.78 14.40 -6.23
C LEU A 37 13.06 13.65 -5.11
N ARG A 38 13.36 14.01 -3.86
CA ARG A 38 12.60 13.53 -2.70
C ARG A 38 11.66 14.64 -2.26
N ALA A 39 10.36 14.39 -2.35
CA ALA A 39 9.33 15.36 -2.01
C ALA A 39 8.80 15.13 -0.60
N ASP A 40 8.38 16.21 0.05
CA ASP A 40 7.58 16.15 1.28
C ASP A 40 6.11 15.85 0.95
N VAL A 41 5.64 16.37 -0.19
CA VAL A 41 4.29 16.17 -0.72
C VAL A 41 4.35 15.95 -2.22
N THR A 42 3.61 14.98 -2.74
CA THR A 42 3.35 14.84 -4.19
C THR A 42 1.87 15.05 -4.47
N VAL A 43 1.58 16.00 -5.35
CA VAL A 43 0.22 16.25 -5.86
C VAL A 43 0.08 15.57 -7.20
N THR A 44 -0.61 14.43 -7.26
CA THR A 44 -0.87 13.68 -8.51
C THR A 44 -2.29 13.91 -9.01
N PHE A 45 -2.48 13.80 -10.31
CA PHE A 45 -3.75 14.13 -10.95
C PHE A 45 -4.44 12.92 -11.59
N GLY A 46 -5.77 12.91 -11.53
CA GLY A 46 -6.62 11.91 -12.18
C GLY A 46 -6.63 10.57 -11.46
N THR A 47 -5.48 9.89 -11.41
CA THR A 47 -5.28 8.61 -10.72
C THR A 47 -3.92 8.58 -10.03
N TYR A 48 -3.72 7.58 -9.15
CA TYR A 48 -2.39 7.24 -8.67
C TYR A 48 -1.60 6.56 -9.78
N LYS A 49 -0.35 6.99 -9.97
CA LYS A 49 0.63 6.28 -10.79
C LYS A 49 1.12 5.09 -9.98
N PRO A 50 1.20 3.86 -10.52
CA PRO A 50 1.63 2.69 -9.76
C PRO A 50 2.99 2.88 -9.09
N GLY A 51 3.92 3.55 -9.76
CA GLY A 51 5.23 3.89 -9.23
C GLY A 51 5.21 4.71 -7.94
N LEU A 52 4.15 5.49 -7.68
CA LEU A 52 4.02 6.23 -6.42
C LEU A 52 3.69 5.34 -5.21
N LEU A 53 3.25 4.10 -5.46
CA LEU A 53 2.73 3.18 -4.44
C LEU A 53 3.68 2.01 -4.15
N VAL A 54 4.77 1.88 -4.92
CA VAL A 54 5.73 0.78 -4.80
C VAL A 54 7.13 1.33 -4.55
N ASP A 55 7.93 0.55 -3.82
CA ASP A 55 9.33 0.90 -3.59
C ASP A 55 10.17 0.66 -4.86
N PRO A 56 11.21 1.47 -5.12
CA PRO A 56 11.74 2.52 -4.24
C PRO A 56 11.01 3.87 -4.30
N ALA A 57 10.22 4.16 -5.34
CA ALA A 57 9.65 5.47 -5.58
C ALA A 57 8.66 5.98 -4.52
N HIS A 58 7.92 5.09 -3.85
CA HIS A 58 7.09 5.45 -2.69
C HIS A 58 7.88 6.25 -1.63
N ALA A 59 9.15 5.89 -1.38
CA ALA A 59 10.00 6.59 -0.43
C ALA A 59 10.42 8.02 -0.88
N TYR A 60 10.26 8.35 -2.16
CA TYR A 60 10.55 9.65 -2.75
C TYR A 60 9.31 10.55 -2.84
N ALA A 61 8.12 9.99 -2.74
CA ALA A 61 6.88 10.72 -3.00
C ALA A 61 6.34 11.52 -1.80
N GLY A 62 6.80 11.20 -0.59
CA GLY A 62 6.30 11.84 0.63
C GLY A 62 4.79 11.60 0.80
N VAL A 63 4.07 12.62 1.23
CA VAL A 63 2.61 12.56 1.37
C VAL A 63 1.94 12.70 0.00
N LEU A 64 1.16 11.69 -0.40
CA LEU A 64 0.38 11.75 -1.64
C LEU A 64 -0.90 12.57 -1.47
N ARG A 65 -1.20 13.39 -2.48
CA ARG A 65 -2.47 14.11 -2.65
C ARG A 65 -2.97 13.87 -4.07
N LEU A 66 -4.04 13.08 -4.20
CA LEU A 66 -4.73 12.92 -5.46
C LEU A 66 -5.68 14.10 -5.67
N VAL A 67 -5.53 14.80 -6.79
CA VAL A 67 -6.41 15.89 -7.20
C VAL A 67 -7.19 15.45 -8.44
N GLU A 68 -8.51 15.57 -8.36
CA GLU A 68 -9.38 15.32 -9.49
C GLU A 68 -9.30 16.47 -10.49
N ILE A 69 -9.15 16.14 -11.77
CA ILE A 69 -9.04 17.10 -12.88
C ILE A 69 -10.05 16.82 -14.00
N GLY A 70 -11.13 16.09 -13.70
CA GLY A 70 -12.23 15.83 -14.64
C GLY A 70 -11.95 14.77 -15.70
N LEU A 71 -11.02 13.83 -15.45
CA LEU A 71 -10.68 12.77 -16.41
C LEU A 71 -11.62 11.55 -16.38
N GLY A 72 -12.61 11.50 -15.48
CA GLY A 72 -13.44 10.30 -15.28
C GLY A 72 -14.11 9.76 -16.54
N ALA A 73 -14.53 10.63 -17.47
CA ALA A 73 -15.19 10.22 -18.71
C ALA A 73 -14.24 9.63 -19.78
N VAL A 74 -12.93 9.87 -19.65
CA VAL A 74 -11.92 9.42 -20.62
C VAL A 74 -11.02 8.31 -20.07
N LEU A 75 -11.07 8.06 -18.76
CA LEU A 75 -10.39 6.94 -18.14
C LEU A 75 -11.08 5.61 -18.50
N PRO A 76 -10.33 4.50 -18.61
CA PRO A 76 -10.92 3.17 -18.75
C PRO A 76 -11.86 2.87 -17.58
N GLY A 77 -12.96 2.16 -17.86
CA GLY A 77 -13.94 1.78 -16.82
C GLY A 77 -13.42 0.73 -15.82
N VAL A 78 -12.30 0.08 -16.11
CA VAL A 78 -11.63 -0.88 -15.24
C VAL A 78 -10.17 -0.46 -15.11
N PRO A 79 -9.67 -0.23 -13.88
CA PRO A 79 -8.26 0.11 -13.67
C PRO A 79 -7.38 -1.14 -13.79
N ASP A 80 -6.13 -0.95 -14.23
CA ASP A 80 -5.13 -2.03 -14.23
C ASP A 80 -4.71 -2.42 -12.80
N LEU A 81 -4.78 -1.46 -11.86
CA LEU A 81 -4.39 -1.61 -10.46
C LEU A 81 -5.32 -0.80 -9.55
N GLU A 82 -5.66 -1.38 -8.40
CA GLU A 82 -6.44 -0.72 -7.35
C GLU A 82 -5.63 -0.60 -6.06
N ALA A 83 -5.65 0.58 -5.45
CA ALA A 83 -5.00 0.86 -4.17
C ALA A 83 -6.06 1.05 -3.09
N LEU A 84 -6.31 0.00 -2.30
CA LEU A 84 -7.34 0.04 -1.26
C LEU A 84 -7.07 1.14 -0.23
N GLN A 85 -8.05 2.01 -0.06
CA GLN A 85 -8.09 3.02 0.99
C GLN A 85 -8.81 2.47 2.22
N HIS A 86 -8.77 3.24 3.31
CA HIS A 86 -9.36 2.84 4.59
C HIS A 86 -10.85 2.44 4.47
N GLU A 87 -11.63 3.21 3.71
CA GLU A 87 -13.06 2.93 3.51
C GLU A 87 -13.30 1.67 2.69
N ASP A 88 -12.42 1.36 1.73
CA ASP A 88 -12.52 0.15 0.92
C ASP A 88 -12.32 -1.08 1.81
N VAL A 89 -11.25 -1.05 2.63
CA VAL A 89 -10.97 -2.11 3.60
C VAL A 89 -12.12 -2.26 4.60
N ALA A 90 -12.67 -1.16 5.11
CA ALA A 90 -13.81 -1.20 6.04
C ALA A 90 -15.05 -1.87 5.42
N ARG A 91 -15.32 -1.64 4.12
CA ARG A 91 -16.43 -2.30 3.41
C ARG A 91 -16.18 -3.79 3.14
N LEU A 92 -14.92 -4.19 2.97
CA LEU A 92 -14.54 -5.58 2.71
C LEU A 92 -14.53 -6.45 3.99
N LEU A 93 -14.37 -5.84 5.17
CA LEU A 93 -14.30 -6.58 6.43
C LEU A 93 -15.67 -7.16 6.83
N PRO A 94 -15.77 -8.48 7.08
CA PRO A 94 -17.01 -9.09 7.54
C PRO A 94 -17.39 -8.61 8.94
N VAL A 95 -18.65 -8.17 9.11
CA VAL A 95 -19.21 -7.81 10.42
C VAL A 95 -20.08 -8.96 10.95
N PRO A 96 -19.73 -9.58 12.09
CA PRO A 96 -20.54 -10.64 12.69
C PRO A 96 -21.95 -10.17 13.08
N GLY A 97 -22.97 -10.92 12.65
CA GLY A 97 -24.37 -10.72 13.05
C GLY A 97 -24.79 -11.65 14.20
N ALA A 98 -26.08 -11.60 14.60
CA ALA A 98 -26.61 -12.40 15.71
C ALA A 98 -26.39 -13.92 15.56
N GLU A 99 -26.48 -14.43 14.34
CA GLU A 99 -26.32 -15.86 14.01
C GLU A 99 -24.85 -16.26 13.74
N SER A 100 -23.90 -15.36 13.98
CA SER A 100 -22.48 -15.62 13.72
C SER A 100 -21.83 -16.36 14.88
N ASP A 101 -21.69 -17.68 14.74
CA ASP A 101 -20.90 -18.51 15.65
C ASP A 101 -19.47 -18.77 15.14
N LYS A 102 -18.66 -19.46 15.96
CA LYS A 102 -17.25 -19.77 15.66
C LYS A 102 -17.03 -20.64 14.42
N TYR A 103 -18.03 -21.40 13.97
CA TYR A 103 -17.96 -22.22 12.76
C TYR A 103 -18.52 -21.47 11.55
N ARG A 104 -19.59 -20.69 11.74
CA ARG A 104 -20.18 -19.87 10.66
C ARG A 104 -19.26 -18.75 10.19
N ARG A 105 -18.41 -18.22 11.09
CA ARG A 105 -17.32 -17.30 10.75
C ARG A 105 -16.07 -17.98 10.14
N GLY A 106 -16.17 -19.26 9.77
CA GLY A 106 -15.10 -20.02 9.12
C GLY A 106 -14.06 -20.58 10.10
N VAL A 107 -13.45 -21.70 9.70
CA VAL A 107 -12.36 -22.35 10.43
C VAL A 107 -11.11 -22.37 9.55
N VAL A 108 -10.05 -21.70 10.00
CA VAL A 108 -8.77 -21.64 9.27
C VAL A 108 -7.83 -22.72 9.79
N GLY A 109 -7.24 -23.49 8.88
CA GLY A 109 -6.12 -24.40 9.19
C GLY A 109 -4.79 -23.69 8.97
N VAL A 110 -3.88 -23.78 9.95
CA VAL A 110 -2.52 -23.21 9.88
C VAL A 110 -1.50 -24.33 10.03
N VAL A 111 -0.64 -24.49 9.03
CA VAL A 111 0.54 -25.37 9.05
C VAL A 111 1.76 -24.47 8.93
N ALA A 112 2.38 -24.18 10.07
CA ALA A 112 3.49 -23.22 10.14
C ALA A 112 4.37 -23.47 11.36
N GLY A 113 5.56 -22.88 11.33
CA GLY A 113 6.54 -23.01 12.38
C GLY A 113 7.34 -24.32 12.32
N SER A 114 8.40 -24.34 13.11
CA SER A 114 9.30 -25.49 13.29
C SER A 114 10.05 -25.30 14.60
N ALA A 115 10.82 -26.29 15.02
CA ALA A 115 11.74 -26.16 16.17
C ALA A 115 12.69 -24.95 16.06
N ARG A 116 13.10 -24.58 14.83
CA ARG A 116 13.96 -23.41 14.59
C ARG A 116 13.18 -22.10 14.52
N TYR A 117 11.94 -22.13 14.02
CA TYR A 117 11.12 -20.93 13.79
C TYR A 117 9.73 -21.03 14.43
N PRO A 118 9.62 -21.26 15.75
CA PRO A 118 8.33 -21.43 16.40
C PRO A 118 7.46 -20.17 16.31
N GLY A 119 8.09 -18.98 16.27
CA GLY A 119 7.39 -17.69 16.18
C GLY A 119 6.53 -17.53 14.92
N ALA A 120 6.88 -18.19 13.82
CA ALA A 120 6.08 -18.14 12.59
C ALA A 120 4.66 -18.70 12.81
N ALA A 121 4.54 -19.78 13.57
CA ALA A 121 3.25 -20.34 13.96
C ALA A 121 2.44 -19.37 14.82
N VAL A 122 3.08 -18.79 15.83
CA VAL A 122 2.45 -17.85 16.76
C VAL A 122 1.89 -16.64 16.00
N LEU A 123 2.69 -16.04 15.11
CA LEU A 123 2.28 -14.89 14.32
C LEU A 123 1.13 -15.25 13.36
N ALA A 124 1.23 -16.37 12.63
CA ALA A 124 0.19 -16.78 11.68
C ALA A 124 -1.15 -17.08 12.37
N VAL A 125 -1.13 -17.86 13.46
CA VAL A 125 -2.35 -18.19 14.23
C VAL A 125 -2.97 -16.94 14.84
N THR A 126 -2.14 -16.05 15.41
CA THR A 126 -2.63 -14.79 15.99
C THR A 126 -3.22 -13.87 14.94
N GLY A 127 -2.58 -13.78 13.76
CA GLY A 127 -3.08 -13.00 12.63
C GLY A 127 -4.45 -13.50 12.17
N ALA A 128 -4.62 -14.81 12.00
CA ALA A 128 -5.91 -15.40 11.61
C ALA A 128 -7.02 -15.12 12.63
N LEU A 129 -6.72 -15.25 13.94
CA LEU A 129 -7.68 -14.94 15.00
C LEU A 129 -8.09 -13.46 15.02
N ARG A 130 -7.14 -12.54 14.81
CA ARG A 130 -7.42 -11.10 14.76
C ARG A 130 -8.06 -10.65 13.45
N GLY A 131 -7.88 -11.41 12.37
CA GLY A 131 -8.44 -11.15 11.04
C GLY A 131 -9.90 -11.56 10.86
N GLY A 132 -10.57 -12.06 11.90
CA GLY A 132 -12.00 -12.35 11.88
C GLY A 132 -12.38 -13.84 11.71
N ALA A 133 -11.41 -14.76 11.66
CA ALA A 133 -11.69 -16.19 11.66
C ALA A 133 -12.46 -16.60 12.93
N GLY A 134 -13.48 -17.44 12.77
CA GLY A 134 -14.27 -17.93 13.90
C GLY A 134 -13.52 -18.92 14.78
N ALA A 135 -12.69 -19.78 14.18
CA ALA A 135 -11.77 -20.67 14.86
C ALA A 135 -10.50 -20.91 14.03
N VAL A 136 -9.40 -21.23 14.69
CA VAL A 136 -8.13 -21.59 14.04
C VAL A 136 -7.66 -22.94 14.54
N ARG A 137 -7.31 -23.84 13.61
CA ARG A 137 -6.70 -25.14 13.88
C ARG A 137 -5.23 -25.06 13.49
N TYR A 138 -4.36 -25.33 14.44
CA TYR A 138 -2.93 -25.31 14.20
C TYR A 138 -2.37 -26.72 14.14
N VAL A 139 -1.52 -26.98 13.15
CA VAL A 139 -0.69 -28.19 13.07
C VAL A 139 0.76 -27.72 13.04
N GLY A 140 1.47 -27.96 14.13
CA GLY A 140 2.89 -27.62 14.27
C GLY A 140 3.83 -28.75 13.89
N ALA A 141 5.11 -28.40 13.85
CA ALA A 141 6.24 -29.31 13.72
C ALA A 141 7.17 -29.20 14.94
#